data_AF-A0A538IZR3-F1
#
_entry.id   AF-A0A538IZR3-F1
#
_cell.length_a   1.000
_cell.length_b   1.000
_cell.length_c   1.000
_cell.angle_alpha   90.00
_cell.angle_beta   90.00
_cell.angle_gamma   90.00
#
_symmetry.space_group_name_H-M   'P 1'
#
loop_
_entity.id
_entity.type
_entity.pdbx_description
1 polymer ?
#
loop_
_entity_poly.entity_id
_entity_poly.type
_entity_poly.pdbx_seq_one_letter_code
_entity_poly.pdbx_strand_id
1 'polypeptide(L)'
;MRTELSPRPDSTSSSPAFLCLSLADGDRVVALRDYLLRLGASAEIRADLTIRTTWEAEDDLTTFVHSWAETNGVQVELRWEHPL
;
A
#
# COMPACT_ATOMS: atom_id res chain seq x y z
N MET A 1 -16.66 -3.49 16.41
CA MET A 1 -16.05 -4.23 15.28
C MET A 1 -14.57 -3.88 15.26
N ARG A 2 -13.67 -4.85 15.46
CA ARG A 2 -12.21 -4.65 15.41
C ARG A 2 -11.73 -5.09 14.03
N THR A 3 -11.05 -4.21 13.30
CA THR A 3 -10.33 -4.57 12.09
C THR A 3 -9.08 -5.34 12.50
N GLU A 4 -9.00 -6.62 12.16
CA GLU A 4 -7.82 -7.44 12.38
C GLU A 4 -6.74 -7.01 11.40
N LEU A 5 -5.74 -6.24 11.87
CA LEU A 5 -4.49 -6.05 11.15
C LEU A 5 -3.79 -7.42 11.11
N SER A 6 -3.69 -8.03 9.93
CA SER A 6 -2.88 -9.25 9.77
C SER A 6 -1.41 -8.95 10.11
N PRO A 7 -0.73 -9.83 10.87
CA PRO A 7 0.66 -9.63 11.25
C PRO A 7 1.55 -9.58 10.02
N ARG A 8 2.54 -8.67 10.05
CA ARG A 8 3.60 -8.59 9.04
C ARG A 8 4.27 -9.97 8.95
N PRO A 9 4.41 -10.54 7.74
CA PRO A 9 4.96 -11.87 7.57
C PRO A 9 6.41 -11.95 8.10
N ASP A 10 6.69 -13.05 8.80
CA ASP A 10 7.98 -13.41 9.36
C ASP A 10 9.10 -13.28 8.30
N SER A 11 10.21 -12.63 8.68
CA SER A 11 11.35 -12.25 7.82
C SER A 11 12.18 -13.42 7.26
N THR A 12 11.59 -14.60 7.05
CA THR A 12 12.27 -15.81 6.56
C THR A 12 12.03 -16.11 5.08
N SER A 13 11.13 -15.39 4.41
CA SER A 13 10.85 -15.61 2.98
C SER A 13 11.60 -14.60 2.11
N SER A 14 12.55 -15.07 1.30
CA SER A 14 13.45 -14.28 0.43
C SER A 14 12.76 -13.61 -0.78
N SER A 15 11.45 -13.41 -0.72
CA SER A 15 10.68 -12.79 -1.78
C SER A 15 10.13 -11.45 -1.27
N PRO A 16 10.32 -10.33 -1.99
CA PRO A 16 9.84 -9.03 -1.53
C PRO A 16 8.31 -9.11 -1.36
N ALA A 17 7.83 -8.90 -0.13
CA ALA A 17 6.41 -8.78 0.13
C ALA A 17 5.90 -7.50 -0.55
N PHE A 18 4.79 -7.63 -1.28
CA PHE A 18 4.14 -6.51 -1.92
C PHE A 18 2.97 -6.05 -1.06
N LEU A 19 2.79 -4.73 -0.94
CA LEU A 19 1.57 -4.16 -0.39
C LEU A 19 0.67 -3.75 -1.55
N CYS A 20 -0.54 -4.27 -1.57
CA CYS A 20 -1.58 -3.89 -2.52
C CYS A 20 -2.55 -2.92 -1.87
N LEU A 21 -2.85 -1.84 -2.58
CA LEU A 21 -3.71 -0.75 -2.12
C LEU A 21 -4.84 -0.55 -3.11
N SER A 22 -6.08 -0.54 -2.63
CA SER A 22 -7.25 -0.30 -3.48
C SER A 22 -8.06 0.88 -2.96
N LEU A 23 -8.60 1.67 -3.90
CA LEU A 23 -9.46 2.81 -3.64
C LEU A 23 -10.65 2.75 -4.61
N ALA A 24 -11.81 3.27 -4.17
CA ALA A 24 -13.01 3.31 -4.99
C ALA A 24 -12.95 4.32 -6.15
N ASP A 25 -11.98 5.24 -6.13
CA ASP A 25 -11.87 6.38 -7.03
C ASP A 25 -10.54 6.31 -7.81
N GLY A 26 -10.63 6.23 -9.15
CA GLY A 26 -9.47 6.07 -10.03
C GLY A 26 -8.53 7.28 -10.04
N ASP A 27 -9.04 8.50 -9.88
CA ASP A 27 -8.18 9.70 -9.80
C ASP A 27 -7.37 9.68 -8.50
N ARG A 28 -7.98 9.19 -7.41
CA ARG A 28 -7.30 9.02 -6.12
C ARG A 28 -6.24 7.94 -6.15
N VAL A 29 -6.42 6.88 -6.95
CA VAL A 29 -5.40 5.85 -7.18
C VAL A 29 -4.15 6.46 -7.82
N VAL A 30 -4.32 7.30 -8.84
CA VAL A 30 -3.17 7.98 -9.47
C VAL A 30 -2.46 8.90 -8.47
N ALA A 31 -3.23 9.68 -7.70
CA ALA A 31 -2.66 10.58 -6.69
C ALA A 31 -1.90 9.84 -5.58
N LEU A 32 -2.42 8.70 -5.10
CA LEU A 32 -1.74 7.88 -4.09
C LEU A 32 -0.46 7.26 -4.66
N ARG A 33 -0.49 6.76 -5.89
CA ARG A 33 0.71 6.22 -6.57
C ARG A 33 1.80 7.29 -6.67
N ASP A 34 1.47 8.50 -7.08
CA ASP A 34 2.45 9.59 -7.17
C ASP A 34 2.98 10.01 -5.79
N TYR A 35 2.15 9.97 -4.75
CA TYR A 35 2.59 10.19 -3.38
C TYR A 35 3.60 9.11 -2.92
N LEU A 36 3.31 7.84 -3.18
CA LEU A 36 4.20 6.73 -2.85
C LEU A 36 5.55 6.83 -3.57
N LEU A 37 5.55 7.18 -4.85
CA LEU A 37 6.77 7.41 -5.62
C LEU A 37 7.61 8.57 -5.03
N ARG A 38 6.96 9.64 -4.55
CA ARG A 38 7.66 10.76 -3.88
C ARG A 38 8.29 10.37 -2.55
N LEU A 39 7.71 9.40 -1.84
CA LEU A 39 8.31 8.84 -0.62
C LEU A 39 9.49 7.92 -0.93
N GLY A 40 9.70 7.54 -2.19
CA GLY A 40 10.74 6.58 -2.61
C GLY A 40 10.28 5.13 -2.65
N ALA A 41 8.97 4.87 -2.56
CA ALA A 41 8.42 3.54 -2.76
C ALA A 41 8.41 3.19 -4.26
N SER A 42 8.42 1.91 -4.60
CA SER A 42 7.99 1.50 -5.95
C SER A 42 6.48 1.44 -5.98
N ALA A 43 5.80 2.01 -6.97
CA ALA A 43 4.34 1.95 -7.06
C ALA A 43 3.86 1.78 -8.51
N GLU A 44 3.12 0.70 -8.75
CA GLU A 44 2.55 0.32 -10.05
C GLU A 44 1.03 0.20 -9.93
N ILE A 45 0.29 0.85 -10.84
CA ILE A 45 -1.17 0.71 -10.91
C ILE A 45 -1.51 -0.46 -11.84
N ARG A 46 -2.29 -1.42 -11.34
CA ARG A 46 -2.80 -2.57 -12.10
C ARG A 46 -4.10 -2.21 -12.83
N ALA A 47 -4.53 -3.08 -13.75
CA ALA A 47 -5.73 -2.88 -14.57
C ALA A 47 -7.03 -2.79 -13.75
N ASP A 48 -7.05 -3.35 -12.54
CA ASP A 48 -8.15 -3.33 -11.58
C ASP A 48 -8.11 -2.11 -10.64
N LEU A 49 -7.29 -1.10 -10.94
CA LEU A 49 -7.07 0.11 -10.12
C LEU A 49 -6.42 -0.16 -8.75
N THR A 50 -5.84 -1.33 -8.56
CA THR A 50 -5.03 -1.65 -7.38
C THR A 50 -3.60 -1.16 -7.57
N ILE A 51 -3.02 -0.44 -6.60
CA ILE A 51 -1.60 -0.12 -6.58
C ILE A 51 -0.85 -1.27 -5.93
N ARG A 52 0.12 -1.82 -6.63
CA ARG A 52 1.14 -2.71 -6.07
C ARG A 52 2.35 -1.88 -5.70
N THR A 53 2.76 -1.92 -4.44
CA THR A 53 3.90 -1.16 -3.94
C THR A 53 4.89 -2.02 -3.15
N THR A 54 6.17 -1.67 -3.26
CA THR A 54 7.24 -2.18 -2.39
C THR A 54 7.91 -1.03 -1.67
N TRP A 55 8.32 -1.31 -0.44
CA TRP A 55 8.94 -0.34 0.46
C TRP A 55 10.14 -0.96 1.13
N GLU A 56 11.30 -0.37 0.90
CA GLU A 56 12.57 -0.85 1.43
C GLU A 56 13.05 -0.04 2.66
N ALA A 57 12.36 1.06 2.99
CA ALA A 57 12.74 1.86 4.15
C ALA A 57 12.32 1.21 5.47
N GLU A 58 13.01 1.57 6.54
CA GLU A 58 12.73 1.05 7.89
C GLU A 58 11.38 1.56 8.44
N ASP A 59 10.91 2.70 7.94
CA ASP A 59 9.62 3.29 8.30
C ASP A 59 8.43 2.45 7.84
N ASP A 60 7.29 2.66 8.51
CA ASP A 60 6.07 1.91 8.23
C ASP A 60 5.25 2.56 7.10
N LEU A 61 5.30 1.98 5.90
CA LEU A 61 4.55 2.48 4.73
C LEU A 61 3.04 2.59 5.01
N THR A 62 2.49 1.64 5.76
CA THR A 62 1.09 1.61 6.20
C THR A 62 0.69 2.90 6.91
N THR A 63 1.56 3.43 7.78
CA THR A 63 1.34 4.68 8.50
C THR A 63 1.24 5.87 7.53
N PHE A 64 2.13 5.97 6.54
CA PHE A 64 2.07 7.05 5.54
C PHE A 64 0.81 6.97 4.68
N VAL A 65 0.42 5.75 4.26
CA VAL A 65 -0.81 5.54 3.50
C VAL A 65 -2.03 5.96 4.30
N HIS A 66 -2.14 5.55 5.57
CA HIS A 66 -3.26 5.94 6.44
C HIS A 66 -3.32 7.45 6.65
N SER A 67 -2.18 8.10 6.90
CA SER A 67 -2.11 9.55 7.06
C SER A 67 -2.54 10.29 5.78
N TRP A 68 -2.10 9.82 4.62
CA TRP A 68 -2.53 10.38 3.33
C TRP A 68 -4.03 10.20 3.10
N ALA A 69 -4.56 9.02 3.42
CA ALA A 69 -5.97 8.69 3.25
C ALA A 69 -6.87 9.59 4.12
N GLU A 70 -6.50 9.80 5.39
CA GLU A 70 -7.19 10.69 6.32
C GLU A 70 -7.17 12.15 5.82
N THR A 71 -6.01 12.63 5.36
CA THR A 71 -5.84 13.98 4.81
C THR A 71 -6.72 14.23 3.58
N ASN A 72 -6.94 13.20 2.77
CA ASN A 72 -7.74 13.29 1.55
C ASN A 72 -9.21 12.88 1.74
N GLY A 73 -9.59 12.45 2.95
CA GLY A 73 -10.96 12.00 3.25
C GLY A 73 -11.37 10.74 2.49
N VAL A 74 -10.42 9.84 2.20
CA VAL A 74 -10.67 8.59 1.46
C VAL A 74 -10.40 7.37 2.33
N GLN A 75 -11.03 6.24 1.99
CA GLN A 75 -10.70 4.94 2.58
C GLN A 75 -9.83 4.16 1.61
N VAL A 76 -8.74 3.59 2.13
CA VAL A 76 -7.80 2.75 1.38
C VAL A 76 -7.86 1.35 1.97
N GLU A 77 -8.13 0.36 1.12
CA GLU A 77 -8.01 -1.04 1.50
C GLU A 77 -6.56 -1.48 1.29
N LEU A 78 -5.99 -2.16 2.29
CA LEU A 78 -4.61 -2.64 2.29
C LEU A 78 -4.58 -4.16 2.33
N ARG A 79 -3.81 -4.79 1.44
CA ARG A 79 -3.65 -6.24 1.37
C ARG A 79 -2.20 -6.60 1.11
N TRP A 80 -1.60 -7.43 1.94
CA TRP A 80 -0.27 -7.97 1.70
C TRP A 80 -0.32 -9.16 0.73
N GLU A 81 0.52 -9.14 -0.31
CA GLU A 81 0.70 -10.23 -1.26
C GLU A 81 2.13 -10.78 -1.18
N HIS A 82 2.23 -12.11 -1.04
CA HIS A 82 3.48 -12.85 -1.11
C HIS A 82 3.71 -13.38 -2.52
N PRO A 83 4.92 -13.28 -3.07
CA PRO A 83 5.27 -14.03 -4.28
C PRO A 83 5.14 -15.53 -3.98
N LEU A 84 4.43 -16.23 -4.87
CA LEU A 84 4.32 -17.70 -4.86
C LEU A 84 5.68 -18.36 -5.07
#